data_AF-N1UFC1-F1
#
_entry.id   AF-N1UFC1-F1
#
_cell.length_a   1.000
_cell.length_b   1.000
_cell.length_c   1.000
_cell.angle_alpha   90.00
_cell.angle_beta   90.00
_cell.angle_gamma   90.00
#
_symmetry.space_group_name_H-M   'P 1'
#
loop_
_entity.id
_entity.type
_entity.pdbx_description
1 polymer ?
#
loop_
_entity_poly.entity_id
_entity_poly.type
_entity_poly.pdbx_seq_one_letter_code
_entity_poly.pdbx_strand_id
1 'polypeptide(L)'
;MQRKPSQKSATDKLFNHRVNEKITGVSRVRLVSDDGVAIVSFEEALRKAKEENLDLVEVSADQELHVCKIIDYGKYKFELLKKSKEAKKKQHVINVKEIKIRPRIESHDYEIKRNTRRSFWEKETK
;
A
#
# COMPACT_ATOMS: atom_id res chain seq x y z
N MET A 1 -0.92 19.60 -28.14
CA MET A 1 0.13 19.00 -27.26
C MET A 1 -0.45 18.81 -25.86
N GLN A 2 -1.21 17.74 -25.61
CA GLN A 2 -1.80 17.50 -24.29
C GLN A 2 -0.74 16.84 -23.39
N ARG A 3 -0.35 17.53 -22.31
CA ARG A 3 0.56 16.99 -21.28
C ARG A 3 -0.15 15.83 -20.61
N LYS A 4 0.39 14.61 -20.76
CA LYS A 4 -0.11 13.43 -20.05
C LYS A 4 -0.14 13.72 -18.54
N PRO A 5 -1.24 13.44 -17.82
CA PRO A 5 -1.30 13.67 -16.39
C PRO A 5 -0.22 12.83 -15.71
N SER A 6 0.61 13.49 -14.89
CA SER A 6 1.70 12.87 -14.12
C SER A 6 1.11 11.76 -13.27
N GLN A 7 1.41 10.50 -13.62
CA GLN A 7 0.97 9.37 -12.82
C GLN A 7 1.70 9.43 -11.47
N LYS A 8 0.99 9.83 -10.41
CA LYS A 8 1.50 9.81 -9.04
C LYS A 8 2.09 8.42 -8.77
N SER A 9 3.38 8.38 -8.44
CA SER A 9 4.08 7.13 -8.14
C SER A 9 3.39 6.42 -6.97
N ALA A 10 3.32 5.08 -7.02
CA ALA A 10 2.68 4.28 -5.96
C ALA A 10 3.30 4.49 -4.56
N THR A 11 4.53 5.02 -4.52
CA THR A 11 5.23 5.45 -3.30
C THR A 11 4.61 6.69 -2.67
N ASP A 12 4.08 7.62 -3.47
CA ASP A 12 3.51 8.89 -2.98
C ASP A 12 2.17 8.68 -2.25
N LYS A 13 1.36 7.72 -2.71
CA LYS A 13 0.09 7.36 -2.05
C LYS A 13 0.30 6.69 -0.68
N LEU A 14 1.40 5.98 -0.48
CA LEU A 14 1.67 5.26 0.76
C LEU A 14 2.06 6.21 1.92
N PHE A 15 2.55 7.41 1.61
CA PHE A 15 3.04 8.38 2.60
C PHE A 15 2.17 9.62 2.73
N ASN A 16 0.99 9.63 2.13
CA ASN A 16 0.08 10.75 2.22
C ASN A 16 -0.76 10.69 3.52
N HIS A 17 -0.08 10.69 4.66
CA HIS A 17 -0.72 10.79 5.97
C HIS A 17 -0.69 12.24 6.45
N ARG A 18 -1.84 12.73 6.92
CA ARG A 18 -1.95 14.03 7.58
C ARG A 18 -1.53 13.84 9.05
N VAL A 19 -0.69 14.73 9.55
CA VAL A 19 -0.13 14.66 10.90
C VAL A 19 -0.37 15.96 11.65
N ASN A 20 -0.65 15.86 12.94
CA ASN A 20 -0.84 16.98 13.86
C ASN A 20 -1.79 18.04 13.26
N GLU A 21 -1.30 19.27 13.10
CA GLU A 21 -2.03 20.43 12.58
C GLU A 21 -2.41 20.32 11.10
N LYS A 22 -1.83 19.36 10.35
CA LYS A 22 -2.23 19.10 8.96
C LYS A 22 -3.57 18.37 8.85
N ILE A 23 -4.09 17.86 9.96
CA ILE A 23 -5.42 17.25 10.03
C ILE A 23 -6.43 18.39 10.17
N THR A 24 -7.10 18.73 9.08
CA THR A 24 -8.04 19.87 9.02
C THR A 24 -9.49 19.39 8.88
N GLY A 25 -10.42 20.18 9.42
CA GLY A 25 -11.86 19.96 9.22
C GLY A 25 -12.50 18.90 10.11
N VAL A 26 -11.89 18.55 11.25
CA VAL A 26 -12.39 17.52 12.17
C VAL A 26 -12.66 18.08 13.56
N SER A 27 -13.85 17.78 14.10
CA SER A 27 -14.24 18.17 15.46
C SER A 27 -14.07 17.02 16.46
N ARG A 28 -14.43 15.81 16.05
CA ARG A 28 -14.29 14.58 16.84
C ARG A 28 -13.51 13.54 16.05
N VAL A 29 -12.63 12.84 16.75
CA VAL A 29 -11.77 11.81 16.17
C VAL A 29 -11.87 10.53 16.96
N ARG A 30 -11.74 9.40 16.27
CA ARG A 30 -11.52 8.11 16.91
C ARG A 30 -10.02 7.99 17.16
N LEU A 31 -9.63 8.18 18.42
CA LEU A 31 -8.26 8.09 18.89
C LEU A 31 -7.91 6.65 19.23
N VAL A 32 -6.82 6.16 18.67
CA VAL A 32 -6.19 4.89 19.04
C VAL A 32 -4.90 5.23 19.78
N SER A 33 -4.88 4.97 21.09
CA SER A 33 -3.69 5.05 21.94
C SER A 33 -3.34 3.68 22.53
N ASP A 34 -2.29 3.62 23.34
CA ASP A 34 -1.86 2.40 24.05
C ASP A 34 -2.93 1.91 25.04
N ASP A 35 -3.61 2.86 25.72
CA ASP A 35 -4.73 2.58 26.63
C ASP A 35 -6.01 2.05 25.93
N GLY A 36 -6.05 2.09 24.59
CA GLY A 36 -7.16 1.59 23.79
C GLY A 36 -7.77 2.61 22.83
N VAL A 37 -9.03 2.36 22.44
CA VAL A 37 -9.75 3.15 21.43
C VAL A 37 -10.83 3.99 22.08
N ALA A 38 -10.75 5.31 21.93
CA ALA A 38 -11.71 6.26 22.48
C ALA A 38 -12.14 7.29 21.44
N ILE A 39 -13.36 7.80 21.56
CA ILE A 39 -13.84 8.92 20.75
C ILE A 39 -13.64 10.20 21.56
N VAL A 40 -12.76 11.07 21.10
CA VAL A 40 -12.39 12.32 21.79
C VAL A 40 -12.47 13.51 20.84
N SER A 41 -12.41 14.72 21.38
CA SER A 41 -12.26 15.91 20.55
C SER A 41 -10.88 15.96 19.90
N PHE A 42 -10.76 16.67 18.77
CA PHE A 42 -9.49 16.83 18.08
C PHE A 42 -8.43 17.51 18.97
N GLU A 43 -8.83 18.53 19.74
CA GLU A 43 -7.95 19.22 20.68
C GLU A 43 -7.44 18.30 21.79
N GLU A 44 -8.30 17.44 22.36
CA GLU A 44 -7.87 16.47 23.36
C GLU A 44 -6.91 15.44 22.77
N ALA A 45 -7.15 14.97 21.55
CA ALA A 45 -6.24 14.05 20.86
C ALA A 45 -4.86 14.70 20.63
N LEU A 46 -4.84 15.97 20.23
CA LEU A 46 -3.60 16.73 20.04
C LEU A 46 -2.87 16.96 21.37
N ARG A 47 -3.62 17.25 22.44
CA ARG A 47 -3.06 17.41 23.79
C ARG A 47 -2.41 16.12 24.28
N LYS A 48 -3.09 14.98 24.15
CA LYS A 48 -2.54 13.66 24.51
C LYS A 48 -1.28 13.34 23.73
N ALA A 49 -1.27 13.56 22.42
CA ALA A 49 -0.08 13.36 21.60
C ALA A 49 1.11 14.21 22.09
N LYS A 50 0.87 15.47 22.46
CA LYS A 50 1.90 16.36 23.03
C LYS A 50 2.37 15.92 24.42
N GLU A 51 1.46 15.47 25.28
CA GLU A 51 1.80 14.94 26.61
C GLU A 51 2.74 13.73 26.52
N GLU A 52 2.50 12.87 25.52
CA GLU A 52 3.32 11.68 25.27
C GLU A 52 4.56 11.96 24.40
N ASN A 53 4.78 13.19 23.94
CA ASN A 53 5.84 13.57 22.99
C ASN A 53 5.82 12.73 21.68
N LEU A 54 4.63 12.36 21.22
CA LEU A 54 4.39 11.60 20.00
C LEU A 54 3.58 12.41 18.98
N ASP A 55 3.47 11.92 17.76
CA ASP A 55 2.68 12.56 16.71
C ASP A 55 1.26 11.98 16.63
N LEU A 56 0.29 12.86 16.37
CA LEU A 56 -1.06 12.47 15.99
C LEU A 56 -1.10 12.22 14.49
N VAL A 57 -1.22 10.96 14.07
CA VAL A 57 -1.22 10.55 12.66
C VAL A 57 -2.64 10.13 12.24
N GLU A 58 -3.18 10.75 11.19
CA GLU A 58 -4.42 10.32 10.55
C GLU A 58 -4.14 9.10 9.66
N VAL A 59 -4.73 7.95 10.03
CA VAL A 59 -4.55 6.69 9.29
C VAL A 59 -5.61 6.55 8.19
N SER A 60 -6.84 6.97 8.47
CA SER A 60 -7.94 6.92 7.50
C SER A 60 -8.97 8.02 7.77
N ALA A 61 -9.44 8.64 6.68
CA ALA A 61 -10.49 9.64 6.65
C ALA A 61 -11.83 9.10 6.10
N ASP A 62 -11.93 7.78 5.87
CA ASP A 62 -13.06 7.16 5.17
C ASP A 62 -14.29 6.89 6.08
N GLN A 63 -14.13 7.01 7.40
CA GLN A 63 -15.18 6.73 8.37
C GLN A 63 -15.94 7.99 8.79
N GLU A 64 -17.16 7.84 9.32
CA GLU A 64 -17.95 8.94 9.94
C GLU A 64 -17.14 9.74 10.97
N LEU A 65 -16.17 9.10 11.62
CA LEU A 65 -15.17 9.74 12.47
C LEU A 65 -13.77 9.39 11.95
N HIS A 66 -12.93 10.41 11.74
CA HIS A 66 -11.56 10.23 11.30
C HIS A 66 -10.77 9.42 12.32
N VAL A 67 -9.99 8.44 11.85
CA VAL A 67 -9.20 7.55 12.70
C VAL A 67 -7.79 8.12 12.85
N CYS A 68 -7.49 8.57 14.06
CA CYS A 68 -6.20 9.13 14.44
C CYS A 68 -5.48 8.19 15.40
N LYS A 69 -4.18 8.00 15.19
CA LYS A 69 -3.33 7.17 16.05
C LYS A 69 -2.18 7.99 16.60
N ILE A 70 -1.89 7.84 17.89
CA ILE A 70 -0.73 8.46 18.53
C ILE A 70 0.47 7.53 18.31
N ILE A 71 1.44 7.96 17.49
CA ILE A 71 2.65 7.19 17.15
C ILE A 71 3.77 8.12 16.71
N ASP A 72 5.02 7.64 16.81
CA ASP A 72 6.16 8.28 16.15
C ASP A 72 6.03 8.15 14.62
N TYR A 73 5.90 9.29 13.93
CA TYR A 73 5.70 9.30 12.48
C TYR A 73 6.92 8.76 11.70
N GLY A 74 8.14 9.03 12.18
CA GLY A 74 9.38 8.60 11.54
C GLY A 74 9.53 7.09 11.53
N LYS A 75 9.34 6.46 12.69
CA LYS A 75 9.36 5.01 12.86
C LYS A 75 8.23 4.35 12.07
N TYR A 76 7.02 4.89 12.15
CA TYR A 76 5.88 4.38 11.41
C TYR A 76 6.12 4.38 9.89
N LYS A 77 6.71 5.45 9.36
CA LYS A 77 7.08 5.56 7.94
C LYS A 77 8.03 4.43 7.52
N PHE A 78 9.04 4.16 8.34
CA PHE A 78 10.02 3.10 8.07
C PHE A 78 9.37 1.71 8.08
N GLU A 79 8.55 1.43 9.08
CA GLU A 79 7.83 0.15 9.20
C GLU A 79 6.87 -0.07 8.03
N LEU A 80 6.13 0.97 7.63
CA LEU A 80 5.22 0.90 6.49
C LEU A 80 5.98 0.65 5.18
N LEU A 81 7.13 1.31 4.99
CA LEU A 81 8.00 1.09 3.84
C LEU A 81 8.56 -0.34 3.82
N LYS A 82 9.02 -0.84 4.98
CA LYS A 82 9.55 -2.19 5.13
C LYS A 82 8.48 -3.24 4.82
N LYS A 83 7.28 -3.10 5.42
CA LYS A 83 6.12 -3.97 5.18
C LYS A 83 5.67 -3.93 3.72
N SER A 84 5.64 -2.76 3.08
CA SER A 84 5.30 -2.62 1.66
C SER A 84 6.32 -3.32 0.76
N LYS A 85 7.62 -3.21 1.07
CA LYS A 85 8.68 -3.92 0.34
C LYS A 85 8.57 -5.43 0.52
N GLU A 86 8.30 -5.92 1.73
CA GLU A 86 8.09 -7.33 2.00
C GLU A 86 6.84 -7.87 1.29
N ALA A 87 5.73 -7.13 1.32
CA ALA A 87 4.51 -7.51 0.62
C ALA A 87 4.73 -7.59 -0.90
N LYS A 88 5.44 -6.62 -1.49
CA LYS A 88 5.80 -6.65 -2.92
C LYS A 88 6.72 -7.81 -3.28
N LYS A 89 7.63 -8.21 -2.39
CA LYS A 89 8.48 -9.40 -2.60
C LYS A 89 7.70 -10.70 -2.51
N LYS A 90 6.74 -10.79 -1.59
CA LYS A 90 5.87 -11.97 -1.41
C LYS A 90 4.74 -12.04 -2.43
N GLN A 91 4.43 -10.95 -3.11
CA GLN A 91 3.41 -10.90 -4.13
C GLN A 91 3.81 -11.83 -5.29
N HIS A 92 3.01 -12.87 -5.52
CA HIS A 92 3.16 -13.74 -6.67
C HIS A 92 2.88 -12.94 -7.95
N VAL A 93 3.93 -12.63 -8.70
CA VAL A 93 3.82 -11.88 -9.96
C VAL A 93 3.45 -12.88 -11.05
N ILE A 94 2.15 -13.01 -11.33
CA ILE A 94 1.64 -13.84 -12.43
C ILE A 94 2.01 -13.13 -13.73
N ASN A 95 2.95 -13.69 -14.48
CA ASN A 95 3.38 -13.12 -15.75
C ASN A 95 2.76 -13.90 -16.91
N VAL A 96 1.68 -13.38 -17.50
CA VAL A 96 0.97 -14.06 -18.60
C VAL A 96 1.83 -14.02 -19.86
N LYS A 97 2.36 -15.18 -20.28
CA LYS A 97 3.03 -15.35 -21.57
C LYS A 97 2.08 -16.00 -22.58
N GLU A 98 1.66 -15.23 -23.57
CA GLU A 98 0.84 -15.75 -24.67
C GLU A 98 1.74 -16.41 -25.73
N ILE A 99 1.44 -17.67 -26.07
CA ILE A 99 2.11 -18.38 -27.17
C ILE A 99 1.15 -18.43 -28.36
N LYS A 100 1.50 -17.72 -29.44
CA LYS A 100 0.75 -17.77 -30.70
C LYS A 100 1.19 -18.97 -31.54
N ILE A 101 0.21 -19.77 -32.00
CA ILE A 101 0.39 -20.92 -32.88
C ILE A 101 -0.37 -20.65 -34.19
N ARG A 102 0.22 -21.02 -35.32
CA ARG A 102 -0.39 -20.94 -36.65
C ARG A 102 -0.81 -22.34 -37.12
N PRO A 103 -1.88 -22.49 -37.92
CA PRO A 103 -2.35 -23.81 -38.38
C PRO A 103 -1.35 -24.56 -39.29
N ARG A 104 -0.46 -23.84 -39.99
CA ARG A 104 0.56 -24.41 -40.90
C ARG A 104 1.93 -24.48 -40.21
N ILE A 105 1.97 -25.06 -39.01
CA ILE A 105 3.18 -25.21 -38.21
C ILE A 105 3.91 -26.51 -38.55
N GLU A 106 5.23 -26.45 -38.66
CA GLU A 106 6.09 -27.62 -38.85
C GLU A 106 6.24 -28.40 -37.52
N SER A 107 6.39 -29.72 -37.59
CA SER A 107 6.49 -30.60 -36.42
C SER A 107 7.57 -30.16 -35.42
N HIS A 108 8.70 -29.63 -35.91
CA HIS A 108 9.80 -29.15 -35.07
C HIS A 108 9.45 -27.87 -34.30
N ASP A 109 8.81 -26.89 -34.96
CA ASP A 109 8.39 -25.62 -34.32
C ASP A 109 7.29 -25.86 -33.27
N TYR A 110 6.43 -26.85 -33.48
CA TYR A 110 5.43 -27.28 -32.50
C TYR A 110 6.08 -27.82 -31.22
N GLU A 111 7.12 -28.64 -31.36
CA GLU A 111 7.82 -29.26 -30.22
C GLU A 111 8.55 -28.21 -29.36
N ILE A 112 9.20 -27.23 -29.99
CA ILE A 112 9.85 -26.09 -29.31
C ILE A 112 8.82 -25.30 -28.50
N LYS A 113 7.66 -24.97 -29.08
CA LYS A 113 6.59 -24.22 -28.39
C LYS A 113 5.97 -25.03 -27.25
N ARG A 114 5.84 -26.35 -27.40
CA ARG A 114 5.34 -27.26 -26.35
C ARG A 114 6.30 -27.33 -25.16
N ASN A 115 7.60 -27.49 -25.41
CA ASN A 115 8.61 -27.55 -24.36
C ASN A 115 8.74 -26.20 -23.62
N THR A 116 8.58 -25.09 -24.34
CA THR A 116 8.53 -23.75 -23.74
C THR A 116 7.33 -23.61 -22.80
N ARG A 117 6.15 -24.14 -23.17
CA ARG A 117 4.96 -24.14 -22.30
C ARG A 117 5.15 -25.03 -21.07
N ARG A 118 5.70 -26.24 -21.25
CA ARG A 118 5.92 -27.20 -20.15
C ARG A 118 6.92 -26.66 -19.13
N SER A 119 8.04 -26.11 -19.59
CA SER A 119 9.06 -25.50 -18.72
C SER A 119 8.58 -24.23 -18.00
N PHE A 120 7.60 -23.51 -18.57
CA PHE A 120 6.94 -22.39 -17.90
C PHE A 120 6.04 -22.88 -16.75
N TRP A 121 5.17 -23.86 -17.02
CA TRP A 121 4.29 -24.43 -16.00
C TRP A 121 5.06 -25.10 -14.85
N GLU A 122 6.13 -25.82 -15.14
CA GLU A 122 6.94 -26.47 -14.08
C GLU A 122 7.65 -25.45 -13.16
N LYS A 123 8.01 -24.28 -13.69
CA LYS A 123 8.63 -23.19 -12.91
C LYS A 123 7.64 -22.37 -12.08
N GLU A 124 6.37 -22.27 -12.49
CA GLU A 124 5.34 -21.54 -11.72
C GLU A 124 4.62 -22.42 -10.70
N THR A 125 4.69 -23.76 -10.80
CA THR A 125 4.01 -24.67 -9.85
C THR A 125 4.89 -25.07 -8.66
N LYS A 126 6.00 -24.35 -8.40
CA LYS A 126 6.98 -24.66 -7.35
C LYS A 126 7.36 -23.38 -6.60
#